data_AF-A0A7C7MMU7-F1
#
_entry.id   AF-A0A7C7MMU7-F1
#
_cell.length_a   1.000
_cell.length_b   1.000
_cell.length_c   1.000
_cell.angle_alpha   90.00
_cell.angle_beta   90.00
_cell.angle_gamma   90.00
#
_symmetry.space_group_name_H-M   'P 1'
#
loop_
_entity.id
_entity.type
_entity.pdbx_description
1 polymer ?
#
loop_
_entity_poly.entity_id
_entity_poly.type
_entity_poly.pdbx_seq_one_letter_code
_entity_poly.pdbx_strand_id
1 'polypeptide(L)'
;NAQIEFENGCIANLLASRISQNKVRTLEVTQKESSILLDYTEQEIFVHRQFSSESQLSPGELRYKQESLVERIFVHKDNPLKLELKHFIDCAANGSKRKLSVKKELNSLNIALQILSHFESGR
;
A
#
# COMPACT_ATOMS: atom_id res chain seq x y z
N ASN A 1 14.90 -0.72 -9.09
CA ASN A 1 14.24 -1.11 -7.82
C ASN A 1 14.86 -0.26 -6.73
N ALA A 2 14.07 0.34 -5.85
CA ALA A 2 14.56 1.02 -4.66
C ALA A 2 13.98 0.34 -3.42
N GLN A 3 14.82 0.06 -2.43
CA GLN A 3 14.42 -0.50 -1.14
C GLN A 3 14.68 0.54 -0.05
N ILE A 4 13.70 0.76 0.82
CA ILE A 4 13.76 1.70 1.92
C ILE A 4 13.53 0.93 3.21
N GLU A 5 14.45 1.03 4.16
CA GLU A 5 14.28 0.54 5.53
C GLU A 5 13.96 1.73 6.44
N PHE A 6 12.89 1.61 7.22
CA PHE A 6 12.48 2.63 8.19
C PHE A 6 13.04 2.30 9.58
N GLU A 7 13.14 3.31 10.45
CA GLU A 7 13.66 3.15 11.83
C GLU A 7 12.91 2.07 12.66
N ASN A 8 11.66 1.80 12.32
CA ASN A 8 10.85 0.77 12.97
C ASN A 8 11.04 -0.64 12.38
N GLY A 9 12.01 -0.83 11.49
CA GLY A 9 12.29 -2.11 10.80
C GLY A 9 11.31 -2.44 9.67
N CYS A 10 10.37 -1.55 9.33
CA CYS A 10 9.52 -1.72 8.16
C CYS A 10 10.38 -1.57 6.89
N ILE A 11 10.14 -2.41 5.90
CA ILE A 11 10.83 -2.36 4.60
C ILE A 11 9.80 -2.07 3.51
N ALA A 12 10.06 -1.03 2.70
CA ALA A 12 9.29 -0.72 1.51
C ALA A 12 10.13 -1.00 0.25
N ASN A 13 9.57 -1.81 -0.65
CA ASN A 13 10.15 -2.08 -1.96
C ASN A 13 9.37 -1.31 -3.03
N LEU A 14 10.06 -0.45 -3.79
CA LEU A 14 9.48 0.40 -4.82
C LEU A 14 9.93 -0.07 -6.21
N LEU A 15 8.97 -0.59 -6.97
CA LEU A 15 9.15 -0.99 -8.36
C LEU A 15 8.39 -0.04 -9.29
N ALA A 16 9.11 0.56 -10.23
CA ALA A 16 8.52 1.40 -11.28
C ALA A 16 9.21 1.10 -12.62
N SER A 17 8.42 1.03 -13.69
CA SER A 17 8.92 0.84 -15.06
C SER A 17 8.07 1.64 -16.03
N ARG A 18 8.71 2.33 -16.98
CA ARG A 18 8.04 3.00 -18.10
C ARG A 18 7.99 2.14 -19.37
N ILE A 19 8.64 0.98 -19.37
CA ILE A 19 8.82 0.11 -20.54
C ILE A 19 7.76 -1.01 -20.56
N SER A 20 7.20 -1.37 -19.40
CA SER A 20 6.20 -2.43 -19.28
C SER A 20 4.98 -2.15 -20.17
N GLN A 21 4.56 -3.15 -20.96
CA GLN A 21 3.32 -3.09 -21.74
C GLN A 21 2.08 -3.10 -20.84
N ASN A 22 2.13 -3.87 -19.76
CA ASN A 22 1.03 -3.99 -18.81
C ASN A 22 1.02 -2.80 -17.84
N LYS A 23 -0.15 -2.18 -17.68
CA LYS A 23 -0.39 -1.13 -16.69
C LYS A 23 -0.65 -1.78 -15.34
N VAL A 24 0.37 -1.84 -14.49
CA VAL A 24 0.27 -2.37 -13.12
C VAL A 24 0.40 -1.21 -12.14
N ARG A 25 -0.59 -1.07 -11.26
CA ARG A 25 -0.60 -0.08 -10.17
C ARG A 25 -1.13 -0.77 -8.92
N THR A 26 -0.23 -1.41 -8.19
CA THR A 26 -0.59 -2.19 -7.00
C THR A 26 0.25 -1.73 -5.81
N LEU A 27 -0.34 -1.80 -4.61
CA LEU A 27 0.36 -1.67 -3.34
C LEU A 27 0.00 -2.89 -2.49
N GLU A 28 1.01 -3.61 -2.02
CA GLU A 28 0.84 -4.68 -1.05
C GLU A 28 1.39 -4.24 0.31
N VAL A 29 0.62 -4.46 1.36
CA VAL A 29 1.00 -4.20 2.75
C VAL A 29 0.91 -5.50 3.53
N THR A 30 2.06 -6.07 3.86
CA THR A 30 2.17 -7.29 4.65
C THR A 30 2.31 -6.93 6.13
N GLN A 31 1.47 -7.55 6.95
CA GLN A 31 1.46 -7.43 8.40
C GLN A 31 1.57 -8.84 9.02
N LYS A 32 1.75 -8.91 10.34
CA LYS A 32 1.96 -10.16 11.07
C LYS A 32 0.89 -11.23 10.79
N GLU A 33 -0.36 -10.83 10.67
CA GLU A 33 -1.52 -11.74 10.60
C GLU A 33 -2.35 -11.56 9.31
N SER A 34 -1.94 -10.64 8.43
CA SER A 34 -2.67 -10.35 7.20
C SER A 34 -1.80 -9.73 6.10
N SER A 35 -2.20 -9.91 4.84
CA SER A 35 -1.71 -9.11 3.71
C SER A 35 -2.87 -8.32 3.12
N ILE A 36 -2.61 -7.06 2.76
CA ILE A 36 -3.57 -6.17 2.14
C ILE A 36 -3.04 -5.81 0.76
N LEU A 37 -3.76 -6.21 -0.28
CA LEU A 37 -3.45 -5.85 -1.66
C LEU A 37 -4.43 -4.79 -2.16
N LEU A 38 -3.91 -3.67 -2.62
CA LEU A 38 -4.66 -2.61 -3.27
C LEU A 38 -4.35 -2.64 -4.77
N ASP A 39 -5.38 -2.81 -5.59
CA ASP A 39 -5.30 -2.59 -7.04
C ASP A 39 -5.90 -1.20 -7.36
N TYR A 40 -5.04 -0.25 -7.71
CA TYR A 40 -5.46 1.11 -8.05
C TYR A 40 -6.13 1.23 -9.42
N THR A 41 -5.92 0.26 -10.32
CA THR A 41 -6.56 0.24 -11.63
C THR A 41 -8.03 -0.17 -11.50
N GLU A 42 -8.28 -1.27 -10.79
CA GLU A 42 -9.65 -1.77 -10.57
C GLU A 42 -10.36 -1.06 -9.40
N GLN A 43 -9.59 -0.35 -8.56
CA GLN A 43 -10.04 0.28 -7.31
C GLN A 43 -10.60 -0.74 -6.33
N GLU A 44 -9.85 -1.81 -6.11
CA GLU A 44 -10.22 -2.93 -5.26
C GLU A 44 -9.19 -3.13 -4.15
N ILE A 45 -9.67 -3.57 -3.00
CA ILE A 45 -8.83 -3.92 -1.87
C ILE A 45 -9.14 -5.36 -1.49
N PHE A 46 -8.10 -6.19 -1.46
CA PHE A 46 -8.17 -7.57 -0.99
C PHE A 46 -7.45 -7.67 0.35
N VAL A 47 -8.15 -8.17 1.36
CA VAL A 47 -7.55 -8.44 2.67
C VAL A 47 -7.50 -9.95 2.86
N HIS A 48 -6.28 -10.47 2.88
CA HIS A 48 -6.00 -11.88 3.14
C HIS A 48 -5.66 -12.03 4.63
N ARG A 49 -6.46 -12.79 5.37
CA ARG A 49 -6.22 -13.08 6.79
C ARG A 49 -5.96 -14.57 6.98
N GLN A 50 -4.91 -14.89 7.72
CA GLN A 50 -4.69 -16.26 8.18
C GLN A 50 -5.49 -16.47 9.47
N PHE A 51 -6.42 -17.41 9.48
CA PHE A 51 -7.01 -17.88 10.73
C PHE A 51 -6.09 -18.95 11.32
N SER A 52 -5.92 -18.92 12.65
CA SER A 52 -5.06 -19.85 13.38
C SER A 52 -5.40 -21.29 13.03
N SER A 53 -4.38 -22.09 12.71
CA SER A 53 -4.51 -23.53 12.53
C SER A 53 -4.85 -24.18 13.87
N GLU A 54 -6.09 -24.65 14.03
CA GLU A 54 -6.42 -25.55 15.13
C GLU A 54 -5.83 -26.94 14.82
N SER A 55 -4.75 -27.30 15.51
CA SER A 55 -4.32 -28.69 15.61
C SER A 55 -5.18 -29.39 16.66
N GLN A 56 -6.28 -30.03 16.22
CA GLN A 56 -6.92 -31.03 17.08
C GLN A 56 -6.00 -32.24 17.16
N LEU A 57 -5.18 -32.29 18.22
CA LEU A 57 -4.31 -33.42 18.55
C LEU A 57 -5.16 -34.62 18.97
N SER A 58 -5.69 -35.34 18.00
CA SER A 58 -6.18 -36.71 18.18
C SER A 58 -5.00 -37.67 17.95
N PRO A 59 -4.76 -38.68 18.80
CA PRO A 59 -3.69 -39.65 18.57
C PRO A 59 -3.97 -40.43 17.27
N GLY A 60 -3.23 -40.13 16.19
CA GLY A 60 -3.21 -40.96 14.97
C GLY A 60 -3.40 -40.25 13.63
N GLU A 61 -3.95 -39.02 13.60
CA GLU A 61 -4.14 -38.29 12.34
C GLU A 61 -3.83 -36.80 12.53
N LEU A 62 -2.66 -36.35 12.08
CA LEU A 62 -2.35 -34.93 11.93
C LEU A 62 -3.20 -34.37 10.78
N ARG A 63 -4.39 -33.86 11.08
CA ARG A 63 -5.19 -33.08 10.13
C ARG A 63 -4.80 -31.61 10.24
N TYR A 64 -3.94 -31.13 9.33
CA TYR A 64 -3.63 -29.71 9.21
C TYR A 64 -4.77 -29.02 8.46
N LYS A 65 -5.59 -28.22 9.17
CA LYS A 65 -6.59 -27.36 8.54
C LYS A 65 -6.07 -25.93 8.56
N GLN A 66 -5.80 -25.38 7.38
CA GLN A 66 -5.47 -23.97 7.21
C GLN A 66 -6.69 -23.26 6.62
N GLU A 67 -7.32 -22.40 7.42
CA GLU A 67 -8.40 -21.54 6.95
C GLU A 67 -7.82 -20.18 6.56
N SER A 68 -8.12 -19.74 5.34
CA SER A 68 -7.73 -18.44 4.82
C SER A 68 -9.00 -17.72 4.38
N LEU A 69 -9.20 -16.50 4.88
CA LEU A 69 -10.30 -15.65 4.47
C LEU A 69 -9.76 -14.57 3.53
N VAL A 70 -10.46 -14.39 2.41
CA VAL A 70 -10.21 -13.29 1.49
C VAL A 70 -11.42 -12.37 1.51
N GLU A 71 -11.26 -11.20 2.09
CA GLU A 71 -12.27 -10.15 2.06
C GLU A 71 -11.99 -9.24 0.86
N ARG A 72 -12.97 -9.07 -0.02
CA ARG A 72 -12.93 -8.08 -1.11
C ARG A 72 -13.72 -6.85 -0.68
N ILE A 73 -13.04 -5.74 -0.50
CA ILE A 73 -13.65 -4.47 -0.13
C ILE A 73 -13.83 -3.63 -1.40
N PHE A 74 -15.09 -3.31 -1.69
CA PHE A 74 -15.43 -2.42 -2.79
C PHE A 74 -15.22 -0.97 -2.37
N VAL A 75 -14.40 -0.23 -3.12
CA VAL A 75 -14.21 1.19 -2.91
C VAL A 75 -15.28 1.95 -3.68
N HIS A 76 -15.88 2.96 -3.05
CA HIS A 76 -16.81 3.85 -3.75
C HIS A 76 -16.04 4.66 -4.80
N LYS A 77 -16.38 4.42 -6.07
CA LYS A 77 -15.70 5.04 -7.22
C LYS A 77 -16.23 6.47 -7.44
N ASP A 78 -15.58 7.48 -6.87
CA ASP A 78 -15.72 8.87 -7.32
C ASP A 78 -14.41 9.30 -7.99
N ASN A 79 -14.47 10.33 -8.83
CA ASN A 79 -13.30 10.81 -9.55
C ASN A 79 -12.28 11.39 -8.55
N PRO A 80 -11.06 10.82 -8.44
CA PRO A 80 -10.10 11.23 -7.42
C PRO A 80 -9.64 12.68 -7.60
N LEU A 81 -9.48 13.14 -8.86
CA LEU A 81 -9.11 14.53 -9.15
C LEU A 81 -10.23 15.50 -8.75
N LYS A 82 -11.49 15.14 -9.00
CA LYS A 82 -12.64 15.92 -8.53
C LYS A 82 -12.66 16.04 -7.00
N LEU A 83 -12.42 14.93 -6.29
CA LEU A 83 -12.36 14.92 -4.83
C LEU A 83 -11.20 15.78 -4.29
N GLU A 84 -10.04 15.73 -4.94
CA GLU A 84 -8.87 16.54 -4.59
C GLU A 84 -9.14 18.03 -4.81
N LEU A 85 -9.68 18.42 -5.96
CA LEU A 85 -10.04 19.81 -6.26
C LEU A 85 -11.12 20.34 -5.31
N LYS A 86 -12.13 19.51 -4.97
CA LYS A 86 -13.13 19.87 -3.97
C LYS A 86 -12.49 20.11 -2.60
N HIS A 87 -11.56 19.25 -2.19
CA HIS A 87 -10.79 19.41 -0.95
C HIS A 87 -9.94 20.69 -0.96
N PHE A 88 -9.32 21.02 -2.09
CA PHE A 88 -8.55 22.25 -2.27
C PHE A 88 -9.42 23.50 -2.11
N ILE A 89 -10.56 23.56 -2.82
CA ILE A 89 -11.51 24.68 -2.74
C ILE A 89 -12.02 24.84 -1.31
N ASP A 90 -12.37 23.73 -0.64
CA ASP A 90 -12.85 23.75 0.74
C ASP A 90 -11.79 24.30 1.71
N CYS A 91 -10.52 23.92 1.55
CA CYS A 91 -9.44 24.50 2.33
C CYS A 91 -9.27 26.01 2.09
N ALA A 92 -9.37 26.44 0.82
CA ALA A 92 -9.15 27.83 0.44
C ALA A 92 -10.31 28.75 0.84
N ALA A 93 -11.54 28.28 0.69
CA ALA A 93 -12.75 29.07 0.95
C ALA A 93 -13.21 28.99 2.42
N ASN A 94 -13.12 27.80 3.03
CA ASN A 94 -13.69 27.53 4.35
C ASN A 94 -12.64 27.35 5.46
N GLY A 95 -11.34 27.41 5.12
CA GLY A 95 -10.26 27.22 6.10
C GLY A 95 -10.14 25.78 6.61
N SER A 96 -10.76 24.81 5.92
CA SER A 96 -10.67 23.39 6.28
C SER A 96 -9.22 22.93 6.36
N LYS A 97 -8.95 21.99 7.28
CA LYS A 97 -7.61 21.44 7.46
C LYS A 97 -7.22 20.60 6.25
N ARG A 98 -6.05 20.91 5.68
CA ARG A 98 -5.46 20.08 4.62
C ARG A 98 -5.26 18.64 5.11
N LYS A 99 -5.64 17.66 4.27
CA LYS A 99 -5.42 16.22 4.54
C LYS A 99 -3.94 15.88 4.66
N LEU A 100 -3.09 16.56 3.87
CA LEU A 100 -1.65 16.42 3.87
C LEU A 100 -0.98 17.70 4.36
N SER A 101 0.10 17.54 5.14
CA SER A 101 0.90 18.68 5.59
C SER A 101 2.10 18.88 4.67
N VAL A 102 2.49 20.14 4.48
CA VAL A 102 3.66 20.52 3.65
C VAL A 102 4.92 19.76 4.09
N LYS A 103 5.12 19.60 5.40
CA LYS A 103 6.26 18.85 5.94
C LYS A 103 6.29 17.39 5.45
N LYS A 104 5.13 16.72 5.37
CA LYS A 104 5.07 15.34 4.86
C LYS A 104 5.38 15.30 3.36
N GLU A 105 4.88 16.25 2.58
CA GLU A 105 5.13 16.32 1.13
C GLU A 105 6.61 16.60 0.83
N LEU A 106 7.23 17.54 1.55
CA LEU A 106 8.66 17.82 1.43
C LEU A 106 9.51 16.59 1.77
N ASN A 107 9.11 15.81 2.79
CA ASN A 107 9.79 14.58 3.14
C ASN A 107 9.69 13.53 2.01
N SER A 108 8.50 13.37 1.42
CA SER A 108 8.30 12.47 0.28
C SER A 108 9.15 12.87 -0.93
N LEU A 109 9.23 14.17 -1.23
CA LEU A 109 10.10 14.68 -2.30
C LEU A 109 11.59 14.41 -2.00
N ASN A 110 12.02 14.66 -0.77
CA ASN A 110 13.40 14.42 -0.36
C ASN A 110 13.80 12.94 -0.55
N ILE A 111 12.94 12.00 -0.15
CA ILE A 111 13.15 10.56 -0.38
C ILE A 111 13.27 10.25 -1.87
N ALA A 112 12.39 10.82 -2.71
CA ALA A 112 12.45 10.60 -4.15
C ALA A 112 13.76 11.11 -4.78
N LEU A 113 14.26 12.27 -4.33
CA LEU A 113 15.55 12.82 -4.77
C LEU A 113 16.74 11.98 -4.30
N GLN A 114 16.70 11.47 -3.07
CA GLN A 114 17.73 10.54 -2.57
C GLN A 114 17.78 9.27 -3.42
N ILE A 115 16.63 8.65 -3.70
CA ILE A 115 16.54 7.49 -4.60
C ILE A 115 17.14 7.81 -5.97
N LEU A 116 16.81 8.97 -6.55
CA LEU A 116 17.36 9.40 -7.84
C LEU A 116 18.88 9.52 -7.79
N SER A 117 19.43 10.18 -6.77
CA SER A 117 20.88 10.33 -6.61
C SER A 117 21.61 8.99 -6.52
N HIS A 118 21.03 8.00 -5.84
CA HIS A 118 21.62 6.65 -5.75
C HIS A 118 21.66 5.94 -7.11
N PHE A 119 20.63 6.12 -7.95
CA PHE A 119 20.63 5.58 -9.31
C PHE A 119 21.65 6.26 -10.23
N GLU A 120 21.91 7.55 -10.02
CA GLU A 120 22.88 8.31 -10.79
C GLU A 120 24.32 8.00 -10.35
N SER A 121 24.58 7.85 -9.06
CA SER A 121 25.91 7.50 -8.53
C SER A 121 26.32 6.05 -8.78
N GLY A 122 25.35 5.16 -8.98
CA GLY A 122 25.57 3.74 -9.29
C GLY A 122 25.71 3.44 -10.78
N ARG A 123 25.72 4.47 -11.63
CA ARG A 123 26.09 4.41 -13.06
C ARG A 123 27.54 4.84 -13.24
#